data_AF-A0A9E2QNR4-F1
#
_entry.id   AF-A0A9E2QNR4-F1
#
_cell.length_a   1.000
_cell.length_b   1.000
_cell.length_c   1.000
_cell.angle_alpha   90.00
_cell.angle_beta   90.00
_cell.angle_gamma   90.00
#
_symmetry.space_group_name_H-M   'P 1'
#
loop_
_entity.id
_entity.type
_entity.pdbx_description
1 polymer ?
#
loop_
_entity_poly.entity_id
_entity_poly.type
_entity_poly.pdbx_seq_one_letter_code
_entity_poly.pdbx_strand_id
1 'polypeptide(L)'
;MGRRSLHTTLHSLLQQTNPNWKAIVIFDGIKQLPYTTLPQDDRISYLFSEKIGRFGLTNGESGMVRNIGIKAATTEWIGFLDDDDTIAPFYVHALLTKYHVHDFVVWRMIYTNRVVLPPFHANELAFGNVGISFCYNQYRLGKVYFKHNSGGEDFDFLKDLKNRTSNWKITHEIAYRVRH
;
A
#
# COMPACT_ATOMS: atom_id res chain seq x y z
N MET A 1 -12.80 15.24 -2.99
CA MET A 1 -14.09 14.52 -3.01
C MET A 1 -13.97 13.33 -3.97
N GLY A 2 -14.61 12.21 -3.63
CA GLY A 2 -14.36 10.84 -4.13
C GLY A 2 -14.05 10.76 -5.63
N ARG A 3 -12.76 10.64 -5.94
CA ARG A 3 -12.26 10.55 -7.32
C ARG A 3 -12.74 9.22 -7.92
N ARG A 4 -13.04 9.22 -9.22
CA ARG A 4 -13.34 8.00 -9.99
C ARG A 4 -12.29 6.91 -9.78
N SER A 5 -11.04 7.32 -9.53
CA SER A 5 -9.92 6.44 -9.27
C SER A 5 -10.11 5.55 -8.04
N LEU A 6 -10.73 6.06 -6.95
CA LEU A 6 -10.98 5.27 -5.74
C LEU A 6 -11.91 4.07 -6.02
N HIS A 7 -12.89 4.22 -6.92
CA HIS A 7 -13.75 3.10 -7.31
C HIS A 7 -12.93 2.00 -8.00
N THR A 8 -12.00 2.38 -8.88
CA THR A 8 -11.10 1.44 -9.55
C THR A 8 -10.18 0.74 -8.55
N THR A 9 -9.60 1.48 -7.60
CA THR A 9 -8.79 0.94 -6.50
C THR A 9 -9.55 -0.10 -5.68
N LEU A 10 -10.74 0.25 -5.20
CA LEU A 10 -11.56 -0.67 -4.39
C LEU A 10 -12.04 -1.88 -5.20
N HIS A 11 -12.37 -1.70 -6.49
CA HIS A 11 -12.70 -2.81 -7.35
C HIS A 11 -11.52 -3.80 -7.49
N SER A 12 -10.28 -3.32 -7.56
CA SER A 12 -9.10 -4.20 -7.62
C SER A 12 -8.90 -5.06 -6.36
N LEU A 13 -9.35 -4.59 -5.19
CA LEU A 13 -9.41 -5.37 -3.96
C LEU A 13 -10.51 -6.44 -4.03
N LEU A 14 -11.70 -6.08 -4.51
CA LEU A 14 -12.83 -7.01 -4.66
C LEU A 14 -12.53 -8.14 -5.65
N GLN A 15 -11.67 -7.89 -6.65
CA GLN A 15 -11.22 -8.88 -7.64
C GLN A 15 -10.05 -9.76 -7.17
N GLN A 16 -9.64 -9.69 -5.90
CA GLN A 16 -8.61 -10.59 -5.38
C GLN A 16 -9.10 -12.04 -5.40
N THR A 17 -8.29 -12.91 -6.01
CA THR A 17 -8.53 -14.36 -6.11
C THR A 17 -8.50 -15.08 -4.76
N ASN A 18 -7.86 -14.50 -3.76
CA ASN A 18 -7.92 -14.94 -2.38
C ASN A 18 -8.66 -13.87 -1.54
N PRO A 19 -9.78 -14.21 -0.89
CA PRO A 19 -10.60 -13.24 -0.15
C PRO A 19 -10.05 -12.89 1.24
N ASN A 20 -8.96 -13.49 1.69
CA ASN A 20 -8.39 -13.33 3.04
C ASN A 20 -7.64 -12.00 3.20
N TRP A 21 -8.37 -10.89 3.10
CA TRP A 21 -7.87 -9.54 3.27
C TRP A 21 -8.90 -8.66 3.96
N LYS A 22 -8.43 -7.56 4.54
CA LYS A 22 -9.23 -6.43 5.01
C LYS A 22 -8.63 -5.14 4.48
N ALA A 23 -9.46 -4.14 4.23
CA ALA A 23 -9.04 -2.82 3.79
C ALA A 23 -9.56 -1.76 4.76
N ILE A 24 -8.69 -0.82 5.11
CA ILE A 24 -9.01 0.35 5.91
C ILE A 24 -8.79 1.56 5.03
N VAL A 25 -9.88 2.20 4.59
CA VAL A 25 -9.85 3.38 3.73
C VAL A 25 -9.96 4.61 4.62
N ILE A 26 -9.01 5.53 4.49
CA ILE A 26 -8.90 6.70 5.37
C ILE A 26 -9.21 7.95 4.56
N PHE A 27 -10.29 8.63 4.94
CA PHE A 27 -10.71 9.89 4.36
C PHE A 27 -10.07 11.07 5.12
N ASP A 28 -8.93 11.54 4.60
CA ASP A 28 -8.10 12.60 5.20
C ASP A 28 -8.64 14.02 4.94
N GLY A 29 -9.21 14.64 5.97
CA GLY A 29 -9.78 15.99 5.91
C GLY A 29 -11.16 16.08 5.26
N ILE A 30 -11.85 14.95 5.13
CA ILE A 30 -13.21 14.87 4.59
C ILE A 30 -14.17 14.61 5.76
N LYS A 31 -15.21 15.43 5.89
CA LYS A 31 -16.13 15.39 7.05
C LYS A 31 -17.34 14.47 6.88
N GLN A 32 -17.65 14.08 5.65
CA GLN A 32 -18.76 13.20 5.31
C GLN A 32 -18.38 12.33 4.12
N LEU A 33 -18.92 11.12 4.04
CA LEU A 33 -18.71 10.25 2.89
C LEU A 33 -19.00 11.04 1.60
N PRO A 34 -18.14 10.94 0.57
CA PRO A 34 -18.44 11.57 -0.71
C PRO A 34 -19.76 10.99 -1.26
N TYR A 35 -20.50 11.77 -2.05
CA TYR A 35 -21.74 11.35 -2.70
C TYR A 35 -21.58 10.15 -3.65
N THR A 36 -20.35 9.68 -3.87
CA THR A 36 -20.03 8.47 -4.64
C THR A 36 -20.47 7.22 -3.86
N THR A 37 -21.18 6.32 -4.52
CA THR A 37 -21.52 5.00 -3.96
C THR A 37 -20.23 4.20 -3.76
N LEU A 38 -19.79 4.08 -2.50
CA LEU A 38 -18.69 3.20 -2.11
C LEU A 38 -19.18 1.76 -1.99
N PRO A 39 -18.37 0.76 -2.38
CA PRO A 39 -18.77 -0.63 -2.27
C PRO A 39 -19.06 -1.00 -0.81
N GLN A 40 -20.16 -1.71 -0.59
CA GLN A 40 -20.49 -2.28 0.71
C GLN A 40 -19.93 -3.70 0.75
N ASP A 41 -18.87 -3.92 1.51
CA ASP A 41 -18.22 -5.21 1.71
C ASP A 41 -17.65 -5.26 3.14
N ASP A 42 -17.95 -6.32 3.89
CA ASP A 42 -17.55 -6.45 5.30
C ASP A 42 -16.02 -6.46 5.52
N ARG A 43 -15.24 -6.65 4.45
CA ARG A 43 -13.78 -6.57 4.47
C ARG A 43 -13.28 -5.13 4.38
N ILE A 44 -14.12 -4.16 4.01
CA ILE A 44 -13.74 -2.76 3.82
C ILE A 44 -14.33 -1.91 4.95
N SER A 45 -13.46 -1.17 5.64
CA SER A 45 -13.85 -0.21 6.67
C SER A 45 -13.43 1.20 6.27
N TYR A 46 -14.27 2.18 6.57
CA TYR A 46 -14.04 3.59 6.25
C TYR A 46 -13.80 4.38 7.53
N LEU A 47 -12.64 5.04 7.63
CA LEU A 47 -12.27 5.92 8.73
C LEU A 47 -12.14 7.35 8.25
N PHE A 48 -12.40 8.29 9.15
CA PHE A 48 -12.23 9.72 8.91
C PHE A 48 -11.14 10.27 9.81
N SER A 49 -10.39 11.24 9.30
CA SER A 49 -9.42 11.99 10.09
C SER A 49 -9.50 13.47 9.76
N GLU A 50 -9.02 14.30 10.69
CA GLU A 50 -8.63 15.67 10.37
C GLU A 50 -7.57 15.67 9.26
N LYS A 51 -7.48 16.79 8.53
CA LYS A 51 -6.53 16.93 7.42
C LYS A 51 -5.10 16.93 7.96
N ILE A 52 -4.39 15.83 7.78
CA ILE A 52 -2.99 15.67 8.18
C ILE A 52 -2.07 15.38 7.01
N GLY A 53 -2.58 14.81 5.91
CA GLY A 53 -1.83 14.60 4.69
C GLY A 53 -1.45 15.92 4.02
N ARG A 54 -0.34 15.92 3.27
CA ARG A 54 0.19 17.09 2.55
C ARG A 54 0.17 16.86 1.04
N PHE A 55 0.32 17.95 0.31
CA PHE A 55 0.59 17.88 -1.13
C PHE A 55 2.02 18.40 -1.33
N GLY A 56 2.90 17.49 -1.77
CA GLY A 56 4.27 17.86 -2.14
C GLY A 56 4.30 18.52 -3.51
N LEU A 57 5.50 18.70 -4.05
CA LEU A 57 5.70 19.35 -5.37
C LEU A 57 5.00 18.61 -6.51
N THR A 58 4.90 17.29 -6.43
CA THR A 58 4.40 16.46 -7.54
C THR A 58 3.31 15.47 -7.15
N ASN A 59 3.21 15.08 -5.88
CA ASN A 59 2.32 14.01 -5.41
C ASN A 59 1.77 14.28 -4.00
N GLY A 60 0.75 13.53 -3.60
CA GLY A 60 0.29 13.49 -2.22
C GLY A 60 1.31 12.83 -1.30
N GLU A 61 1.51 13.41 -0.12
CA GLU A 61 2.42 12.94 0.93
C GLU A 61 1.56 12.55 2.13
N SER A 62 1.45 11.26 2.40
CA SER A 62 0.37 10.70 3.23
C SER A 62 0.87 9.71 4.28
N GLY A 63 2.17 9.69 4.58
CA GLY A 63 2.75 8.84 5.63
C GLY A 63 2.00 8.90 6.96
N MET A 64 1.67 10.10 7.44
CA MET A 64 0.90 10.31 8.67
C MET A 64 -0.53 9.77 8.59
N VAL A 65 -1.17 9.87 7.43
CA VAL A 65 -2.50 9.28 7.19
C VAL A 65 -2.41 7.76 7.28
N ARG A 66 -1.41 7.15 6.62
CA ARG A 66 -1.19 5.70 6.63
C ARG A 66 -0.96 5.16 8.05
N ASN A 67 -0.36 5.95 8.94
CA ASN A 67 -0.19 5.57 10.35
C ASN A 67 -1.51 5.37 11.10
N ILE A 68 -2.60 6.05 10.73
CA ILE A 68 -3.94 5.80 11.30
C ILE A 68 -4.38 4.37 10.94
N GLY A 69 -4.18 3.97 9.68
CA GLY A 69 -4.46 2.62 9.20
C GLY A 69 -3.61 1.56 9.90
N ILE A 70 -2.30 1.80 10.04
CA ILE A 70 -1.39 0.88 10.75
C ILE A 70 -1.84 0.69 12.21
N LYS A 71 -2.27 1.76 12.90
CA LYS A 71 -2.79 1.65 14.27
C LYS A 71 -4.05 0.79 14.35
N ALA A 72 -4.96 0.93 13.38
CA ALA A 72 -6.20 0.17 13.32
C ALA A 72 -6.04 -1.27 12.78
N ALA A 73 -4.98 -1.56 12.03
CA ALA A 73 -4.75 -2.87 11.44
C ALA A 73 -4.50 -3.95 12.51
N THR A 74 -5.23 -5.07 12.38
CA THR A 74 -5.18 -6.23 13.27
C THR A 74 -4.70 -7.51 12.59
N THR A 75 -4.59 -7.51 11.25
CA THR A 75 -4.18 -8.65 10.43
C THR A 75 -2.69 -8.91 10.50
N GLU A 76 -2.25 -10.14 10.28
CA GLU A 76 -0.82 -10.49 10.30
C GLU A 76 0.04 -9.63 9.35
N TRP A 77 -0.48 -9.38 8.15
CA TRP A 77 0.18 -8.58 7.12
C TRP A 77 -0.47 -7.21 6.97
N ILE A 78 0.36 -6.20 6.75
CA ILE A 78 -0.05 -4.83 6.39
C ILE A 78 0.55 -4.50 5.02
N GLY A 79 -0.30 -4.15 4.06
CA GLY A 79 0.09 -3.59 2.76
C GLY A 79 -0.53 -2.22 2.55
N PHE A 80 -0.03 -1.49 1.55
CA PHE A 80 -0.48 -0.13 1.23
C PHE A 80 -0.94 -0.06 -0.22
N LEU A 81 -1.94 0.80 -0.46
CA LEU A 81 -2.54 1.03 -1.77
C LEU A 81 -3.06 2.47 -1.81
N ASP A 82 -2.54 3.27 -2.74
CA ASP A 82 -2.99 4.65 -2.94
C ASP A 82 -4.37 4.67 -3.67
N ASP A 83 -5.13 5.75 -3.48
CA ASP A 83 -6.53 5.89 -3.95
C ASP A 83 -6.66 6.13 -5.46
N ASP A 84 -5.53 6.15 -6.17
CA ASP A 84 -5.43 6.21 -7.61
C ASP A 84 -4.69 5.03 -8.25
N ASP A 85 -4.37 4.00 -7.46
CA ASP A 85 -3.65 2.81 -7.93
C ASP A 85 -4.50 1.54 -7.87
N THR A 86 -4.01 0.46 -8.50
CA THR A 86 -4.62 -0.87 -8.42
C THR A 86 -3.62 -1.97 -8.14
N ILE A 87 -4.09 -3.10 -7.61
CA ILE A 87 -3.30 -4.32 -7.44
C ILE A 87 -3.78 -5.44 -8.36
N ALA A 88 -2.87 -6.35 -8.71
CA ALA A 88 -3.20 -7.50 -9.55
C ALA A 88 -4.11 -8.49 -8.80
N PRO A 89 -5.03 -9.22 -9.48
CA PRO A 89 -5.96 -10.17 -8.84
C PRO A 89 -5.29 -11.28 -8.01
N PHE A 90 -4.02 -11.58 -8.28
CA PHE A 90 -3.26 -12.61 -7.56
C PHE A 90 -2.50 -12.07 -6.34
N TYR A 91 -2.52 -10.77 -6.05
CA TYR A 91 -1.67 -10.13 -5.02
C TYR A 91 -1.77 -10.84 -3.66
N VAL A 92 -2.99 -11.00 -3.14
CA VAL A 92 -3.22 -11.64 -1.82
C VAL A 92 -2.88 -13.13 -1.87
N HIS A 93 -3.23 -13.81 -2.96
CA HIS A 93 -2.90 -15.23 -3.13
C HIS A 93 -1.38 -15.45 -3.12
N ALA A 94 -0.63 -14.72 -3.94
CA ALA A 94 0.81 -14.84 -4.04
C ALA A 94 1.50 -14.46 -2.72
N LEU A 95 1.00 -13.45 -2.00
CA LEU A 95 1.52 -13.10 -0.68
C LEU A 95 1.43 -14.31 0.26
N LEU A 96 0.25 -14.89 0.38
CA LEU A 96 -0.03 -15.93 1.37
C LEU A 96 0.52 -17.31 0.98
N THR A 97 0.68 -17.63 -0.30
CA THR A 97 1.17 -18.95 -0.74
C THR A 97 2.66 -18.98 -1.03
N LYS A 98 3.22 -17.91 -1.61
CA LYS A 98 4.62 -17.88 -2.09
C LYS A 98 5.52 -17.03 -1.22
N TYR A 99 5.05 -15.86 -0.80
CA TYR A 99 5.90 -14.86 -0.17
C TYR A 99 5.83 -14.82 1.36
N HIS A 100 4.88 -15.56 1.96
CA HIS A 100 4.63 -15.58 3.40
C HIS A 100 5.86 -15.96 4.24
N VAL A 101 6.84 -16.67 3.67
CA VAL A 101 8.09 -17.04 4.36
C VAL A 101 9.00 -15.84 4.66
N HIS A 102 8.83 -14.71 3.97
CA HIS A 102 9.60 -13.48 4.19
C HIS A 102 8.93 -12.60 5.24
N ASP A 103 9.67 -11.72 5.89
CA ASP A 103 9.10 -10.80 6.90
C ASP A 103 8.49 -9.56 6.24
N PHE A 104 9.02 -9.15 5.08
CA PHE A 104 8.38 -8.16 4.22
C PHE A 104 8.74 -8.39 2.75
N VAL A 105 7.88 -7.91 1.86
CA VAL A 105 8.10 -7.94 0.41
C VAL A 105 7.83 -6.60 -0.24
N VAL A 106 8.61 -6.30 -1.28
CA VAL A 106 8.40 -5.16 -2.17
C VAL A 106 7.92 -5.69 -3.51
N TRP A 107 6.71 -5.31 -3.89
CA TRP A 107 6.11 -5.68 -5.16
C TRP A 107 6.67 -4.83 -6.28
N ARG A 108 6.88 -5.43 -7.44
CA ARG A 108 7.12 -4.61 -8.63
C ARG A 108 5.84 -3.90 -9.03
N MET A 109 5.96 -2.60 -9.25
CA MET A 109 4.93 -1.73 -9.78
C MET A 109 5.17 -1.43 -11.25
N ILE A 110 4.10 -1.22 -12.00
CA ILE A 110 4.15 -0.76 -13.39
C ILE A 110 3.38 0.57 -13.53
N TYR A 111 3.97 1.50 -14.26
CA TYR A 111 3.35 2.78 -14.62
C TYR A 111 2.66 2.69 -15.98
N THR A 112 1.78 3.65 -16.27
CA THR A 112 1.07 3.73 -17.56
C THR A 112 2.00 3.84 -18.77
N ASN A 113 3.20 4.40 -18.61
CA ASN A 113 4.26 4.44 -19.62
C ASN A 113 5.06 3.13 -19.73
N ARG A 114 4.62 2.05 -19.07
CA ARG A 114 5.22 0.71 -19.02
C ARG A 114 6.56 0.61 -18.29
N VAL A 115 7.00 1.66 -17.61
CA VAL A 115 8.16 1.57 -16.71
C VAL A 115 7.81 0.66 -15.54
N VAL A 116 8.72 -0.27 -15.22
CA VAL A 116 8.58 -1.21 -14.09
C VAL A 116 9.63 -0.87 -13.03
N LEU A 117 9.17 -0.66 -11.79
CA LEU A 117 10.01 -0.38 -10.64
C LEU A 117 9.68 -1.32 -9.47
N PRO A 118 10.66 -1.85 -8.73
CA PRO A 118 12.07 -1.88 -9.10
C PRO A 118 12.28 -2.58 -10.47
N PRO A 119 13.38 -2.31 -11.21
CA PRO A 119 13.69 -3.02 -12.45
C PRO A 119 13.96 -4.52 -12.22
N PHE A 120 13.66 -5.41 -13.18
CA PHE A 120 13.77 -6.87 -13.01
C PHE A 120 15.13 -7.39 -12.53
N HIS A 121 16.23 -6.70 -12.87
CA HIS A 121 17.58 -7.04 -12.44
C HIS A 121 17.93 -6.51 -11.03
N ALA A 122 17.11 -5.64 -10.45
CA ALA A 122 17.35 -5.06 -9.14
C ALA A 122 17.09 -6.11 -8.04
N ASN A 123 18.11 -6.28 -7.19
CA ASN A 123 18.08 -7.11 -5.99
C ASN A 123 18.19 -6.30 -4.70
N GLU A 124 18.30 -4.97 -4.82
CA GLU A 124 18.44 -4.05 -3.70
C GLU A 124 17.36 -2.96 -3.75
N LEU A 125 17.00 -2.44 -2.58
CA LEU A 125 16.09 -1.31 -2.46
C LEU A 125 16.84 -0.02 -2.77
N ALA A 126 16.32 0.78 -3.69
CA ALA A 126 16.86 2.08 -4.04
C ALA A 126 15.80 3.17 -3.88
N PHE A 127 16.26 4.36 -3.48
CA PHE A 127 15.41 5.54 -3.38
C PHE A 127 14.73 5.82 -4.73
N GLY A 128 13.42 6.10 -4.70
CA GLY A 128 12.62 6.36 -5.90
C GLY A 128 12.20 5.12 -6.70
N ASN A 129 12.65 3.91 -6.33
CA ASN A 129 12.37 2.68 -7.08
C ASN A 129 11.36 1.73 -6.42
N VAL A 130 10.73 2.13 -5.31
CA VAL A 130 9.88 1.23 -4.50
C VAL A 130 8.43 1.70 -4.41
N GLY A 131 8.19 3.00 -4.20
CA GLY A 131 6.83 3.49 -3.96
C GLY A 131 6.24 2.90 -2.67
N ILE A 132 4.92 3.03 -2.51
CA ILE A 132 4.17 2.37 -1.43
C ILE A 132 3.89 0.88 -1.71
N SER A 133 4.55 0.32 -2.73
CA SER A 133 4.31 -1.02 -3.26
C SER A 133 4.97 -2.12 -2.42
N PHE A 134 4.62 -2.20 -1.15
CA PHE A 134 5.18 -3.21 -0.24
C PHE A 134 4.17 -3.65 0.81
N CYS A 135 4.43 -4.81 1.40
CA CYS A 135 3.72 -5.28 2.57
C CYS A 135 4.70 -5.94 3.55
N TYR A 136 4.35 -5.92 4.84
CA TYR A 136 5.17 -6.48 5.90
C TYR A 136 4.32 -7.23 6.92
N ASN A 137 4.96 -8.20 7.57
CA ASN A 137 4.37 -9.01 8.61
C ASN A 137 4.52 -8.31 9.96
N GLN A 138 3.44 -7.72 10.47
CA GLN A 138 3.48 -6.98 11.72
C GLN A 138 3.60 -7.88 12.96
N TYR A 139 3.24 -9.16 12.86
CA TYR A 139 3.40 -10.10 13.98
C TYR A 139 4.87 -10.47 14.21
N ARG A 140 5.69 -10.46 13.14
CA ARG A 140 7.14 -10.68 13.22
C ARG A 140 7.93 -9.41 13.48
N LEU A 141 7.57 -8.30 12.83
CA LEU A 141 8.37 -7.06 12.89
C LEU A 141 7.83 -6.01 13.86
N GLY A 142 6.66 -6.24 14.44
CA GLY A 142 5.89 -5.23 15.17
C GLY A 142 5.34 -4.14 14.22
N LYS A 143 4.58 -3.19 14.78
CA LYS A 143 4.10 -2.04 14.01
C LYS A 143 5.26 -1.09 13.68
N VAL A 144 5.35 -0.70 12.41
CA VAL A 144 6.28 0.32 11.89
C VAL A 144 5.46 1.47 11.35
N TYR A 145 5.93 2.70 11.56
CA TYR A 145 5.20 3.92 11.23
C TYR A 145 6.02 4.80 10.29
N PHE A 146 5.35 5.47 9.35
CA PHE A 146 5.95 6.55 8.58
C PHE A 146 6.37 7.67 9.53
N LYS A 147 7.48 8.35 9.25
CA LYS A 147 8.05 9.39 10.12
C LYS A 147 7.59 10.81 9.78
N HIS A 148 7.19 11.04 8.53
CA HIS A 148 6.83 12.36 8.01
C HIS A 148 5.86 12.23 6.83
N ASN A 149 5.32 13.39 6.42
CA ASN A 149 4.67 13.58 5.12
C ASN A 149 5.67 14.32 4.23
N SER A 150 6.52 13.58 3.52
CA SER A 150 7.42 14.16 2.51
C SER A 150 7.86 13.12 1.49
N GLY A 151 8.28 13.56 0.31
CA GLY A 151 8.96 12.69 -0.66
C GLY A 151 10.04 11.83 0.00
N GLY A 152 10.04 10.52 -0.32
CA GLY A 152 10.96 9.54 0.26
C GLY A 152 10.48 8.80 1.51
N GLU A 153 9.31 9.17 2.05
CA GLU A 153 8.73 8.52 3.25
C GLU A 153 8.55 7.00 3.11
N ASP A 154 8.32 6.52 1.89
CA ASP A 154 8.22 5.10 1.52
C ASP A 154 9.55 4.36 1.65
N PHE A 155 10.62 4.96 1.14
CA PHE A 155 11.96 4.39 1.20
C PHE A 155 12.50 4.40 2.63
N ASP A 156 12.24 5.47 3.40
CA ASP A 156 12.64 5.52 4.81
C ASP A 156 11.87 4.51 5.67
N PHE A 157 10.59 4.25 5.36
CA PHE A 157 9.85 3.15 5.98
C PHE A 157 10.51 1.79 5.71
N LEU A 158 10.92 1.54 4.47
CA LEU A 158 11.61 0.30 4.10
C LEU A 158 13.00 0.18 4.74
N LYS A 159 13.72 1.28 4.96
CA LYS A 159 14.96 1.25 5.76
C LYS A 159 14.70 0.81 7.20
N ASP A 160 13.62 1.29 7.82
CA ASP A 160 13.25 0.87 9.17
C ASP A 160 12.90 -0.62 9.23
N LEU A 161 12.25 -1.17 8.20
CA LEU A 161 12.05 -2.61 8.09
C LEU A 161 13.37 -3.37 7.92
N LYS A 162 14.27 -2.90 7.04
CA LYS A 162 15.61 -3.51 6.85
C LYS A 162 16.47 -3.49 8.11
N ASN A 163 16.29 -2.49 8.97
CA ASN A 163 16.98 -2.44 10.27
C ASN A 163 16.47 -3.50 11.26
N ARG A 164 15.30 -4.08 11.02
CA ARG A 164 14.68 -5.11 11.88
C ARG A 164 14.90 -6.53 11.35
N THR A 165 15.14 -6.70 10.05
CA THR A 165 15.27 -8.03 9.44
C THR A 165 16.08 -8.01 8.15
N SER A 166 16.79 -9.11 7.90
CA SER A 166 17.39 -9.44 6.61
C SER A 166 16.51 -10.36 5.75
N ASN A 167 15.42 -10.91 6.30
CA ASN A 167 14.51 -11.83 5.62
C ASN A 167 13.44 -11.06 4.82
N TRP A 168 13.81 -10.60 3.62
CA TRP A 168 12.92 -9.84 2.75
C TRP A 168 13.19 -10.10 1.27
N LYS A 169 12.25 -9.72 0.40
CA LYS A 169 12.35 -9.99 -1.04
C LYS A 169 11.69 -8.92 -1.92
N ILE A 170 12.33 -8.58 -3.05
CA ILE A 170 11.66 -7.94 -4.19
C ILE A 170 10.99 -9.05 -5.02
N THR A 171 9.69 -8.95 -5.25
CA THR A 171 8.94 -9.99 -5.98
C THR A 171 9.36 -10.04 -7.44
N HIS A 172 9.10 -11.18 -8.10
CA HIS A 172 9.33 -11.26 -9.54
C HIS A 172 8.15 -10.67 -10.32
N GLU A 173 6.95 -10.88 -9.81
CA GLU A 173 5.69 -10.46 -10.41
C GLU A 173 5.48 -8.95 -10.28
N ILE A 174 4.85 -8.38 -11.31
CA ILE A 174 4.28 -7.04 -11.28
C ILE A 174 2.89 -7.16 -10.65
N ALA A 175 2.75 -6.75 -9.39
CA ALA A 175 1.50 -6.91 -8.65
C ALA A 175 0.82 -5.58 -8.31
N TYR A 176 1.44 -4.46 -8.64
CA TYR A 176 0.95 -3.12 -8.35
C TYR A 176 0.97 -2.27 -9.63
N ARG A 177 -0.05 -1.44 -9.84
CA ARG A 177 -0.24 -0.67 -11.06
C ARG A 177 -0.53 0.78 -10.68
N VAL A 178 0.39 1.65 -11.08
CA VAL A 178 0.35 3.06 -10.73
C VAL A 178 -0.56 3.82 -11.71
N ARG A 179 -1.64 4.44 -11.22
CA ARG A 179 -2.58 5.26 -12.01
C ARG A 179 -3.26 4.53 -13.17
N HIS A 180 -3.70 3.29 -12.93
CA HIS A 180 -4.36 2.41 -13.91
C HIS A 180 -5.88 2.28 -13.71
#